data_AF-A0A849F860-F1
#
_entry.id   AF-A0A849F860-F1
#
_cell.length_a   1.000
_cell.length_b   1.000
_cell.length_c   1.000
_cell.angle_alpha   90.00
_cell.angle_beta   90.00
_cell.angle_gamma   90.00
#
_symmetry.space_group_name_H-M   'P 1'
#
loop_
_entity.id
_entity.type
_entity.pdbx_description
1 polymer ?
#
loop_
_entity_poly.entity_id
_entity_poly.type
_entity_poly.pdbx_seq_one_letter_code
_entity_poly.pdbx_strand_id
1 'polypeptide(L)' 'CVPALRRVVATGVAGGLPMPAMAAALGMYDTMRTARGTTDLIQAQRDFFGAHGFERVDAEGAHHGPWGAR' A
#
# COMPACT_ATOMS: atom_id res chain seq x y z
N CYS A 1 3.13 14.27 -18.91
CA CYS A 1 2.82 14.90 -17.61
C CYS A 1 3.38 14.08 -16.42
N VAL A 2 3.04 12.79 -16.25
CA VAL A 2 3.47 11.99 -15.07
C VAL A 2 4.99 11.89 -14.87
N PRO A 3 5.83 11.64 -15.90
CA PRO A 3 7.29 11.61 -15.70
C PRO A 3 7.86 12.94 -15.18
N ALA A 4 7.26 14.07 -15.57
CA ALA A 4 7.67 15.38 -15.08
C ALA A 4 7.27 15.59 -13.62
N LEU A 5 6.04 15.18 -13.23
CA LEU A 5 5.58 15.25 -11.84
C LEU A 5 6.48 14.44 -10.90
N ARG A 6 6.91 13.23 -11.31
CA ARG A 6 7.86 12.43 -10.52
C ARG A 6 9.17 13.16 -10.26
N ARG A 7 9.75 13.80 -11.28
CA ARG A 7 10.99 14.57 -11.14
C ARG A 7 10.80 15.75 -10.20
N VAL A 8 9.71 16.49 -10.34
CA VAL A 8 9.40 17.64 -9.46
C VAL A 8 9.26 17.20 -8.00
N VAL A 9 8.51 16.13 -7.73
CA VAL A 9 8.34 15.59 -6.37
C VAL A 9 9.69 15.10 -5.81
N ALA A 10 10.44 14.31 -6.58
CA ALA A 10 11.73 13.79 -6.13
C ALA A 10 12.75 14.90 -5.81
N THR A 11 12.90 15.88 -6.70
CA THR A 11 13.80 17.02 -6.47
C THR A 11 13.33 17.88 -5.30
N GLY A 12 12.03 18.16 -5.18
CA GLY A 12 11.48 18.95 -4.08
C GLY A 12 11.73 18.30 -2.72
N VAL A 13 11.47 17.00 -2.59
CA VAL A 13 11.72 16.23 -1.36
C VAL A 13 13.23 16.18 -1.04
N ALA A 14 14.08 15.92 -2.04
CA ALA A 14 15.54 15.91 -1.84
C ALA A 14 16.08 17.29 -1.40
N GLY A 15 15.44 18.37 -1.83
CA GLY A 15 15.75 19.75 -1.40
C GLY A 15 15.13 20.16 -0.07
N GLY A 16 14.43 19.27 0.64
CA GLY A 16 13.77 19.58 1.91
C GLY A 16 12.52 20.46 1.78
N LEU A 17 11.96 20.60 0.58
CA LEU A 17 10.73 21.36 0.37
C LEU A 17 9.50 20.50 0.68
N PRO A 18 8.50 21.03 1.40
CA PRO A 18 7.25 20.31 1.63
C PRO A 18 6.44 20.22 0.33
N MET A 19 6.12 18.99 -0.10
CA MET A 19 5.40 18.70 -1.35
C MET A 19 4.06 17.96 -1.15
N PRO A 20 3.23 18.29 -0.14
CA PRO A 20 2.13 17.42 0.30
C PRO A 20 1.11 17.11 -0.80
N ALA A 21 0.62 18.13 -1.52
CA ALA A 21 -0.40 17.93 -2.55
C ALA A 21 0.14 17.15 -3.76
N MET A 22 1.35 17.48 -4.22
CA MET A 22 1.95 16.81 -5.38
C MET A 22 2.35 15.36 -5.07
N ALA A 23 2.90 15.10 -3.88
CA ALA A 23 3.25 13.75 -3.44
C ALA A 23 1.99 12.89 -3.25
N ALA A 24 0.94 13.44 -2.63
CA ALA A 24 -0.34 12.74 -2.48
C ALA A 24 -1.00 12.43 -3.83
N ALA A 25 -1.03 13.38 -4.76
CA ALA A 25 -1.58 13.17 -6.09
C ALA A 25 -0.81 12.09 -6.86
N LEU A 26 0.53 12.10 -6.79
CA LEU A 26 1.35 11.05 -7.41
C LEU A 26 1.12 9.68 -6.77
N GLY A 27 1.04 9.61 -5.44
CA GLY A 27 0.74 8.40 -4.70
C GLY A 27 -0.64 7.82 -5.04
N MET A 28 -1.68 8.66 -5.09
CA MET A 28 -3.03 8.28 -5.49
C MET A 28 -3.05 7.72 -6.93
N TYR A 29 -2.41 8.44 -7.86
CA TYR A 29 -2.31 7.98 -9.25
C TYR A 29 -1.63 6.60 -9.37
N ASP A 30 -0.56 6.38 -8.61
CA ASP A 30 0.16 5.11 -8.61
C ASP A 30 -0.62 3.98 -7.95
N THR A 31 -1.29 4.25 -6.83
CA THR A 31 -2.18 3.28 -6.17
C THR A 31 -3.32 2.85 -7.08
N MET A 32 -3.99 3.79 -7.73
CA MET A 32 -5.18 3.49 -8.56
C MET A 32 -4.90 2.58 -9.76
N ARG A 33 -3.68 2.62 -10.29
CA ARG A 33 -3.27 1.79 -11.45
C ARG A 33 -2.54 0.51 -11.04
N THR A 34 -2.32 0.28 -9.75
CA THR A 34 -1.60 -0.88 -9.24
C THR A 34 -2.58 -1.98 -8.88
N ALA A 35 -2.68 -3.02 -9.73
CA ALA A 35 -3.63 -4.10 -9.54
C ALA A 35 -3.41 -4.93 -8.27
N ARG A 36 -2.15 -5.10 -7.84
CA ARG A 36 -1.77 -5.74 -6.57
C ARG A 36 -0.88 -4.80 -5.77
N GLY A 37 -1.46 -4.19 -4.73
CA GLY A 37 -0.74 -3.37 -3.76
C GLY A 37 -0.14 -4.21 -2.64
N THR A 38 0.35 -3.52 -1.60
CA THR A 38 0.99 -4.13 -0.41
C THR A 38 0.01 -4.30 0.77
N THR A 39 -1.29 -4.23 0.51
CA THR A 39 -2.33 -4.29 1.54
C THR A 39 -2.49 -5.71 2.11
N ASP A 40 -1.98 -6.72 1.42
CA ASP A 40 -1.87 -8.10 1.90
C ASP A 40 -1.09 -8.20 3.22
N LEU A 41 0.02 -7.47 3.34
CA LEU A 41 0.79 -7.42 4.59
C LEU A 41 -0.01 -6.77 5.73
N ILE A 42 -0.76 -5.70 5.44
CA ILE A 42 -1.64 -5.05 6.43
C ILE A 42 -2.73 -6.04 6.90
N GLN A 43 -3.31 -6.79 5.97
CA GLN A 43 -4.30 -7.81 6.32
C GLN A 43 -3.70 -8.92 7.20
N ALA A 44 -2.50 -9.41 6.87
CA ALA A 44 -1.78 -10.35 7.71
C ALA A 44 -1.51 -9.81 9.13
N GLN A 45 -1.10 -8.54 9.25
CA GLN A 45 -0.87 -7.89 10.55
C GLN A 45 -2.17 -7.76 11.36
N ARG A 46 -3.26 -7.32 10.72
CA ARG A 46 -4.59 -7.21 11.35
C ARG A 46 -5.07 -8.55 11.89
N ASP A 47 -4.83 -9.62 11.13
CA ASP A 47 -5.21 -10.96 11.55
C ASP A 47 -4.30 -11.50 12.67
N PHE A 48 -2.99 -11.28 12.57
CA PHE A 48 -2.03 -11.72 13.58
C PHE A 48 -2.33 -11.16 14.98
N PHE A 49 -2.61 -9.86 15.10
CA PHE A 49 -2.84 -9.22 16.41
C PHE A 49 -4.30 -9.27 16.87
N GLY A 50 -5.26 -9.37 15.94
CA GLY A 50 -6.68 -9.13 16.23
C GLY A 50 -7.65 -10.19 15.72
N ALA A 51 -7.16 -11.27 15.11
CA ALA A 51 -8.00 -12.31 14.49
C ALA A 51 -9.07 -11.72 13.54
N HIS A 52 -8.71 -10.68 12.79
CA HIS A 52 -9.62 -9.99 11.87
C HIS A 52 -9.91 -10.76 10.57
N GLY A 53 -9.14 -11.82 10.27
CA GLY A 53 -9.21 -12.58 9.05
C GLY A 53 -8.81 -11.80 7.79
N PHE A 54 -8.74 -12.50 6.67
CA PHE A 54 -8.50 -11.93 5.34
C PHE A 54 -9.02 -12.85 4.24
N GLU A 55 -9.30 -12.28 3.07
CA GLU A 55 -9.63 -13.03 1.85
C GLU A 55 -8.36 -13.52 1.15
N ARG A 56 -8.46 -14.66 0.47
CA ARG A 56 -7.39 -15.19 -0.38
C ARG A 56 -7.72 -14.98 -1.85
N VAL A 57 -6.68 -15.01 -2.68
CA VAL A 57 -6.84 -14.90 -4.14
C VAL A 57 -7.10 -16.25 -4.82
N ASP A 58 -6.87 -17.34 -4.10
CA ASP A 58 -6.94 -18.72 -4.58
C ASP A 58 -8.01 -19.56 -3.87
N ALA A 59 -8.76 -18.94 -2.94
CA ALA A 59 -9.86 -19.58 -2.22
C ALA A 59 -10.92 -18.53 -1.87
N GLU A 60 -12.18 -18.95 -1.85
CA GLU A 60 -13.30 -18.10 -1.46
C GLU A 60 -13.47 -18.08 0.07
N GLY A 61 -13.79 -16.90 0.61
CA GLY A 61 -14.19 -16.71 1.99
C GLY A 61 -13.07 -16.19 2.91
N ALA A 62 -13.46 -15.95 4.16
CA ALA A 62 -12.53 -15.43 5.17
C ALA A 62 -11.61 -16.53 5.69
N HIS A 63 -10.32 -16.21 5.78
CA HIS A 63 -9.28 -17.09 6.29
C HIS A 63 -8.53 -16.45 7.45
N HIS A 64 -7.95 -17.29 8.31
CA HIS A 64 -6.98 -16.89 9.32
C HIS A 64 -5.62 -17.49 9.00
N GLY A 65 -4.56 -16.74 9.28
CA GLY A 65 -3.19 -17.22 9.15
C GLY A 65 -2.78 -18.16 10.31
N PRO A 66 -1.80 -19.05 10.10
CA PRO A 66 -1.32 -19.99 11.11
C PRO A 66 -0.33 -19.31 12.08
N TRP A 67 -0.74 -18.24 12.75
CA TRP A 67 0.14 -17.39 13.56
C TRP A 67 0.70 -18.03 14.83
N GLY A 68 0.03 -19.06 15.34
CA GLY A 68 0.36 -19.74 16.60
C GLY A 68 0.44 -21.26 16.49
N ALA A 69 0.34 -21.81 15.28
CA ALA A 69 0.57 -23.23 15.05
C ALA A 69 2.09 -23.47 15.01
N ARG A 70 2.63 -23.99 16.12
CA ARG A 70 3.89 -24.73 16.11
C ARG A 70 3.63 -26.19 15.79
#